data_AF-A0A820C935-F1
#
_entry.id   AF-A0A820C935-F1
#
_cell.length_a   1.000
_cell.length_b   1.000
_cell.length_c   1.000
_cell.angle_alpha   90.00
_cell.angle_beta   90.00
_cell.angle_gamma   90.00
#
_symmetry.space_group_name_H-M   'P 1'
#
loop_
_entity.id
_entity.type
_entity.pdbx_description
1 polymer ?
#
loop_
_entity_poly.entity_id
_entity_poly.type
_entity_poly.pdbx_seq_one_letter_code
_entity_poly.pdbx_strand_id
1 'polypeptide(L)'
;MLSLLIIPLTRWIMSHFYAADKDRSGALTKKECRRLFFESLNANVSESMFEKFFKQADKSDEDFLSQDEFITLFHLLTRREDLFEVMQNYVENEYKTSIETIQMTVDELLSFLQNSQYQKIQLPEFKDLNREQAQQIIDKFENDSELRENGLLSFNGKYSCERLYRYFQP
;
A
#
# COMPACT_ATOMS: atom_id res chain seq x y z
N MET A 1 5.59 -3.69 -23.96
CA MET A 1 6.30 -2.43 -23.63
C MET A 1 5.88 -1.99 -22.22
N LEU A 2 6.30 -2.75 -21.20
CA LEU A 2 5.98 -2.51 -19.77
C LEU A 2 7.02 -1.58 -19.10
N SER A 3 7.67 -0.74 -19.90
CA SER A 3 8.93 -0.06 -19.55
C SER A 3 8.77 1.43 -19.25
N LEU A 4 7.56 1.94 -19.06
CA LEU A 4 7.37 3.37 -18.81
C LEU A 4 6.57 3.60 -17.52
N LEU A 5 7.31 4.09 -16.52
CA LEU A 5 6.85 4.76 -15.29
C LEU A 5 6.40 3.90 -14.11
N ILE A 6 7.23 2.91 -13.75
CA ILE A 6 7.37 2.53 -12.33
C ILE A 6 8.30 3.57 -11.69
N ILE A 7 7.73 4.69 -11.23
CA ILE A 7 8.44 5.52 -10.25
C ILE A 7 8.41 4.72 -8.95
N PRO A 8 9.56 4.37 -8.35
CA PRO A 8 9.58 3.68 -7.06
C PRO A 8 8.70 4.45 -6.07
N LEU A 9 7.85 3.76 -5.29
CA LEU A 9 6.95 4.40 -4.33
C LEU A 9 7.73 5.38 -3.44
N THR A 10 8.92 5.00 -3.01
CA THR A 10 9.84 5.86 -2.26
C THR A 10 10.10 7.18 -3.00
N ARG A 11 10.39 7.15 -4.30
CA ARG A 11 10.62 8.36 -5.09
C ARG A 11 9.34 9.20 -5.25
N TRP A 12 8.18 8.56 -5.39
CA TRP A 12 6.90 9.25 -5.48
C TRP A 12 6.49 9.89 -4.13
N ILE A 13 6.56 9.14 -3.03
CA ILE A 13 6.31 9.63 -1.67
C ILE A 13 7.26 10.79 -1.35
N MET A 14 8.55 10.64 -1.62
CA MET A 14 9.53 11.69 -1.37
C MET A 14 9.29 12.93 -2.24
N SER A 15 8.80 12.78 -3.48
CA SER A 15 8.42 13.95 -4.28
C SER A 15 7.28 14.74 -3.67
N HIS A 16 6.32 14.07 -3.00
CA HIS A 16 5.24 14.72 -2.27
C HIS A 16 5.73 15.37 -0.97
N PHE A 17 6.66 14.72 -0.27
CA PHE A 17 7.33 15.30 0.89
C PHE A 17 7.99 16.63 0.52
N TYR A 18 8.86 16.63 -0.50
CA TYR A 18 9.55 17.84 -0.94
C TYR A 18 8.62 18.90 -1.52
N ALA A 19 7.49 18.51 -2.09
CA ALA A 19 6.47 19.45 -2.54
C ALA A 19 5.71 20.10 -1.35
N ALA A 20 5.55 19.38 -0.25
CA ALA A 20 4.88 19.85 0.96
C ALA A 20 5.78 20.71 1.85
N ASP A 21 7.09 20.40 1.92
CA ASP A 21 8.14 21.11 2.67
C ASP A 21 8.48 22.44 1.98
N LYS A 22 7.65 23.47 2.21
CA LYS A 22 7.76 24.75 1.50
C LYS A 22 8.93 25.59 2.00
N ASP A 23 9.23 25.50 3.29
CA ASP A 23 10.32 26.25 3.92
C ASP A 23 11.68 25.55 3.79
N ARG A 24 11.69 24.30 3.30
CA ARG A 24 12.89 23.47 3.11
C ARG A 24 13.60 23.18 4.42
N SER A 25 12.83 23.04 5.49
CA SER A 25 13.34 22.64 6.80
C SER A 25 13.86 21.20 6.81
N GLY A 26 13.45 20.37 5.84
CA GLY A 26 13.76 18.95 5.80
C GLY A 26 12.84 18.10 6.67
N ALA A 27 11.79 18.70 7.24
CA ALA A 27 10.74 18.07 8.04
C ALA A 27 9.37 18.62 7.62
N LEU A 28 8.31 17.91 7.98
CA LEU A 28 6.94 18.39 7.77
C LEU A 28 6.23 18.57 9.10
N THR A 29 5.70 19.77 9.31
CA THR A 29 4.80 20.02 10.43
C THR A 29 3.49 19.24 10.24
N LYS A 30 2.76 19.00 11.33
CA LYS A 30 1.42 18.41 11.28
C LYS A 30 0.49 19.10 10.28
N LYS A 31 0.53 20.43 10.22
CA LYS A 31 -0.26 21.24 9.29
C LYS A 31 0.08 20.93 7.83
N GLU A 32 1.35 20.77 7.51
CA GLU A 32 1.80 20.44 6.15
C GLU A 32 1.43 19.02 5.76
N CYS A 33 1.63 18.05 6.66
CA CYS A 33 1.16 16.68 6.45
C CYS A 33 -0.36 16.64 6.22
N ARG A 34 -1.13 17.34 7.07
CA ARG A 34 -2.59 17.41 6.92
C ARG A 34 -2.98 17.99 5.56
N ARG A 35 -2.41 19.13 5.17
CA ARG A 35 -2.68 19.73 3.86
C ARG A 35 -2.34 18.76 2.72
N LEU A 36 -1.19 18.09 2.82
CA LEU A 36 -0.77 17.11 1.82
C LEU A 36 -1.79 15.98 1.66
N PHE A 37 -2.21 15.33 2.76
CA PHE A 37 -3.11 14.18 2.68
C PHE A 37 -4.54 14.57 2.31
N PHE A 38 -5.10 15.61 2.94
CA PHE A 38 -6.51 15.97 2.75
C PHE A 38 -6.78 16.80 1.49
N GLU A 39 -5.83 17.65 1.06
CA GLU A 39 -6.07 18.59 -0.04
C GLU A 39 -5.30 18.22 -1.31
N SER A 40 -4.05 17.77 -1.21
CA SER A 40 -3.22 17.50 -2.39
C SER A 40 -3.37 16.06 -2.89
N LEU A 41 -3.39 15.11 -1.97
CA LEU A 41 -3.56 13.69 -2.26
C LEU A 41 -5.03 13.25 -2.26
N ASN A 42 -5.94 14.10 -1.74
CA ASN A 42 -7.36 13.80 -1.56
C ASN A 42 -7.58 12.42 -0.92
N ALA A 43 -6.80 12.11 0.12
CA ALA A 43 -6.86 10.83 0.81
C ALA A 43 -8.19 10.71 1.58
N ASN A 44 -8.87 9.57 1.42
CA ASN A 44 -10.09 9.26 2.15
C ASN A 44 -9.76 8.80 3.58
N VAL A 45 -9.32 9.73 4.42
CA VAL A 45 -8.94 9.50 5.82
C VAL A 45 -9.76 10.43 6.72
N SER A 46 -10.17 9.96 7.90
CA SER A 46 -10.79 10.85 8.90
C SER A 46 -9.74 11.65 9.69
N GLU A 47 -10.11 12.84 10.16
CA GLU A 47 -9.22 13.68 10.98
C GLU A 47 -8.70 12.94 12.23
N SER A 48 -9.57 12.15 12.88
CA SER A 48 -9.19 11.35 14.06
C SER A 48 -8.12 10.30 13.74
N MET A 49 -8.26 9.62 12.59
CA MET A 49 -7.28 8.63 12.14
C MET A 49 -5.95 9.29 11.78
N PHE A 50 -5.99 10.44 11.12
CA PHE A 50 -4.80 11.24 10.83
C PHE A 50 -4.06 11.63 12.11
N GLU A 51 -4.73 12.19 13.11
CA GLU A 51 -4.11 12.57 14.39
C GLU A 51 -3.48 11.37 15.11
N LYS A 52 -4.20 10.24 15.16
CA LYS A 52 -3.69 9.00 15.77
C LYS A 52 -2.40 8.54 15.07
N PHE A 53 -2.40 8.47 13.74
CA PHE A 53 -1.26 7.95 13.00
C PHE A 53 -0.11 8.95 12.89
N PHE A 54 -0.39 10.26 12.88
CA PHE A 54 0.64 11.29 13.00
C PHE A 54 1.42 11.10 14.31
N LYS A 55 0.71 11.03 15.43
CA LYS A 55 1.33 10.79 16.74
C LYS A 55 2.04 9.44 16.83
N GLN A 56 1.55 8.42 16.13
CA GLN A 56 2.21 7.12 16.08
C GLN A 56 3.51 7.16 15.26
N ALA A 57 3.56 7.99 14.22
CA ALA A 57 4.70 8.14 13.32
C ALA A 57 5.78 9.09 13.87
N ASP A 58 5.38 10.14 14.61
CA ASP A 58 6.28 11.05 15.34
C ASP A 58 6.95 10.31 16.49
N LYS A 59 8.12 9.72 16.22
CA LYS A 59 8.90 8.97 17.22
C LYS A 59 9.83 9.88 18.00
N SER A 60 10.23 11.00 17.42
CA SER A 60 11.06 12.00 18.08
C SER A 60 10.29 12.85 19.10
N ASP A 61 8.95 12.90 19.01
CA ASP A 61 8.07 13.74 19.85
C ASP A 61 8.36 15.24 19.65
N GLU A 62 8.71 15.61 18.41
CA GLU A 62 9.10 16.97 18.03
C GLU A 62 7.95 17.78 17.38
N ASP A 63 6.76 17.17 17.20
CA ASP A 63 5.57 17.74 16.54
C ASP A 63 5.78 18.09 15.04
N PHE A 64 6.82 17.51 14.45
CA PHE A 64 7.08 17.47 13.02
C PHE A 64 7.62 16.09 12.63
N LEU A 65 7.49 15.71 11.36
CA LEU A 65 7.99 14.44 10.86
C LEU A 65 9.22 14.65 10.00
N SER A 66 10.30 13.95 10.35
CA SER A 66 11.41 13.69 9.43
C SER A 66 10.97 12.88 8.22
N GLN A 67 11.87 12.66 7.25
CA GLN A 67 11.55 11.88 6.05
C GLN A 67 11.14 10.44 6.39
N ASP A 68 11.83 9.78 7.32
CA ASP A 68 11.56 8.39 7.71
C ASP A 68 10.24 8.26 8.48
N GLU A 69 9.95 9.22 9.36
CA GLU A 69 8.68 9.28 10.08
C GLU A 69 7.52 9.60 9.14
N PHE A 70 7.74 10.46 8.14
CA PHE A 70 6.75 10.71 7.10
C PHE A 70 6.44 9.46 6.27
N ILE A 71 7.44 8.66 5.90
CA ILE A 71 7.22 7.37 5.22
C ILE A 71 6.37 6.45 6.11
N THR A 72 6.64 6.44 7.42
CA THR A 72 5.85 5.67 8.39
C THR A 72 4.40 6.15 8.45
N LEU A 73 4.16 7.45 8.54
CA LEU A 73 2.83 8.04 8.50
C LEU A 73 2.10 7.66 7.21
N PHE A 74 2.78 7.77 6.07
CA PHE A 74 2.21 7.41 4.77
C PHE A 74 1.73 5.94 4.78
N HIS A 75 2.57 5.01 5.20
CA HIS A 75 2.18 3.59 5.30
C HIS A 75 1.00 3.37 6.24
N LEU A 76 0.95 4.06 7.39
CA LEU A 76 -0.17 3.96 8.34
C LEU A 76 -1.48 4.47 7.73
N LEU A 77 -1.46 5.61 7.02
CA LEU A 77 -2.65 6.22 6.44
C LEU A 77 -3.12 5.52 5.16
N THR A 78 -2.21 4.89 4.42
CA THR A 78 -2.56 4.17 3.18
C THR A 78 -2.75 2.67 3.41
N ARG A 79 -2.72 2.20 4.66
CA ARG A 79 -3.08 0.83 5.01
C ARG A 79 -4.55 0.59 4.66
N ARG A 80 -4.79 -0.33 3.74
CA ARG A 80 -6.12 -0.76 3.34
C ARG A 80 -6.57 -1.92 4.23
N GLU A 81 -7.06 -1.62 5.42
CA GLU A 81 -7.66 -2.67 6.30
C GLU A 81 -8.88 -3.33 5.63
N ASP A 82 -9.57 -2.62 4.74
CA ASP A 82 -10.64 -3.16 3.90
C ASP A 82 -10.12 -4.19 2.87
N LEU A 83 -8.88 -4.07 2.41
CA LEU A 83 -8.25 -5.09 1.56
C LEU A 83 -8.16 -6.43 2.28
N PHE A 84 -7.92 -6.41 3.59
CA PHE A 84 -7.88 -7.63 4.40
C PHE A 84 -9.25 -8.33 4.43
N GLU A 85 -10.34 -7.58 4.60
CA GLU A 85 -11.70 -8.14 4.52
C GLU A 85 -11.98 -8.78 3.16
N VAL A 86 -11.52 -8.16 2.07
CA VAL A 86 -11.69 -8.72 0.73
C VAL A 86 -10.82 -9.97 0.54
N MET A 87 -9.54 -9.93 0.93
CA MET A 87 -8.60 -11.06 0.79
C MET A 87 -9.07 -12.30 1.55
N GLN A 88 -9.65 -12.13 2.74
CA GLN A 88 -10.20 -13.25 3.52
C GLN A 88 -11.28 -14.04 2.79
N ASN A 89 -11.94 -13.49 1.77
CA ASN A 89 -12.92 -14.24 0.96
C ASN A 89 -12.27 -15.20 -0.03
N TYR A 90 -10.98 -15.07 -0.31
CA TYR A 90 -10.26 -15.82 -1.34
C TYR A 90 -9.27 -16.84 -0.80
N VAL A 91 -8.81 -16.66 0.44
CA VAL A 91 -7.87 -17.57 1.10
C VAL A 91 -8.57 -18.84 1.61
N GLU A 92 -7.89 -19.96 1.77
CA GLU A 92 -8.41 -21.15 2.47
C GLU A 92 -8.23 -21.05 4.01
N ASN A 93 -9.07 -21.73 4.78
CA ASN A 93 -9.24 -21.45 6.22
C ASN A 93 -7.97 -21.60 7.08
N GLU A 94 -6.98 -22.39 6.68
CA GLU A 94 -5.73 -22.58 7.43
C GLU A 94 -4.82 -21.34 7.43
N TYR A 95 -4.99 -20.43 6.45
CA TYR A 95 -4.23 -19.17 6.36
C TYR A 95 -5.07 -17.93 6.74
N LYS A 96 -6.32 -18.10 7.23
CA LYS A 96 -7.18 -16.98 7.67
C LYS A 96 -7.10 -16.74 9.17
N THR A 97 -5.98 -16.24 9.65
CA THR A 97 -5.79 -16.05 11.10
C THR A 97 -5.72 -14.59 11.53
N SER A 98 -5.07 -13.71 10.76
CA SER A 98 -5.00 -12.27 11.04
C SER A 98 -4.43 -11.49 9.85
N ILE A 99 -4.45 -10.16 9.90
CA ILE A 99 -3.76 -9.29 8.92
C ILE A 99 -2.29 -9.67 8.78
N GLU A 100 -1.63 -10.03 9.89
CA GLU A 100 -0.19 -10.28 9.93
C GLU A 100 0.19 -11.65 9.37
N THR A 101 -0.75 -12.58 9.35
CA THR A 101 -0.52 -14.00 9.06
C THR A 101 -1.27 -14.51 7.84
N ILE A 102 -2.12 -13.68 7.22
CA ILE A 102 -2.83 -14.06 6.00
C ILE A 102 -1.86 -14.23 4.83
N GLN A 103 -2.01 -15.36 4.15
CA GLN A 103 -1.19 -15.75 3.02
C GLN A 103 -2.12 -16.17 1.88
N MET A 104 -1.82 -15.73 0.66
CA MET A 104 -2.49 -16.17 -0.57
C MET A 104 -1.52 -16.99 -1.40
N THR A 105 -1.97 -18.16 -1.85
CA THR A 105 -1.33 -18.91 -2.93
C THR A 105 -1.47 -18.17 -4.26
N VAL A 106 -0.70 -18.61 -5.27
CA VAL A 106 -0.77 -18.11 -6.65
C VAL A 106 -2.20 -18.13 -7.21
N ASP A 107 -2.93 -19.21 -6.96
CA ASP A 107 -4.26 -19.44 -7.54
C ASP A 107 -5.34 -18.59 -6.83
N GLU A 108 -5.21 -18.40 -5.52
CA GLU A 108 -6.06 -17.50 -4.74
C GLU A 108 -5.80 -16.03 -5.10
N LEU A 109 -4.53 -15.64 -5.27
CA LEU A 109 -4.15 -14.32 -5.75
C LEU A 109 -4.70 -14.05 -7.15
N LEU A 110 -4.57 -15.00 -8.08
CA LEU A 110 -5.13 -14.89 -9.42
C LEU A 110 -6.65 -14.66 -9.36
N SER A 111 -7.33 -15.46 -8.56
CA SER A 111 -8.79 -15.35 -8.34
C SER A 111 -9.17 -14.00 -7.71
N PHE A 112 -8.39 -13.50 -6.76
CA PHE A 112 -8.59 -12.19 -6.14
C PHE A 112 -8.42 -11.04 -7.17
N LEU A 113 -7.35 -11.08 -7.97
CA LEU A 113 -7.06 -10.05 -8.97
C LEU A 113 -8.14 -10.03 -10.08
N GLN A 114 -8.59 -11.19 -10.54
CA GLN A 114 -9.63 -11.25 -11.57
C GLN A 114 -11.03 -10.89 -11.04
N ASN A 115 -11.43 -11.42 -9.88
CA ASN A 115 -12.81 -11.27 -9.41
C ASN A 115 -13.03 -10.00 -8.57
N SER A 116 -12.04 -9.58 -7.79
CA SER A 116 -12.15 -8.32 -7.07
C SER A 116 -11.65 -7.16 -7.93
N GLN A 117 -10.42 -7.20 -8.44
CA GLN A 117 -9.82 -6.03 -9.09
C GLN A 117 -10.36 -5.76 -10.50
N TYR A 118 -10.55 -6.79 -11.32
CA TYR A 118 -11.13 -6.60 -12.65
C TYR A 118 -12.66 -6.45 -12.60
N GLN A 119 -13.40 -7.37 -11.98
CA GLN A 119 -14.88 -7.30 -12.07
C GLN A 119 -15.51 -6.18 -11.23
N LYS A 120 -14.92 -5.78 -10.10
CA LYS A 120 -15.50 -4.72 -9.25
C LYS A 120 -14.92 -3.33 -9.52
N ILE A 121 -13.63 -3.22 -9.86
CA ILE A 121 -12.95 -1.93 -10.11
C ILE A 121 -12.65 -1.70 -11.61
N GLN A 122 -13.00 -2.65 -12.49
CA GLN A 122 -12.88 -2.53 -13.96
C GLN A 122 -11.46 -2.24 -14.48
N LEU A 123 -10.44 -2.79 -13.81
CA LEU A 123 -9.03 -2.61 -14.19
C LEU A 123 -8.61 -3.59 -15.30
N PRO A 124 -8.52 -3.14 -16.58
CA PRO A 124 -8.42 -4.03 -17.73
C PRO A 124 -7.13 -4.87 -17.76
N GLU A 125 -6.06 -4.45 -17.09
CA GLU A 125 -4.81 -5.23 -16.99
C GLU A 125 -4.97 -6.57 -16.26
N PHE A 126 -6.02 -6.74 -15.45
CA PHE A 126 -6.27 -7.98 -14.71
C PHE A 126 -7.27 -8.92 -15.41
N LYS A 127 -7.85 -8.51 -16.55
CA LYS A 127 -8.85 -9.32 -17.29
C LYS A 127 -8.30 -10.68 -17.73
N ASP A 128 -7.11 -10.67 -18.30
CA ASP A 128 -6.47 -11.84 -18.92
C ASP A 128 -5.24 -12.29 -18.12
N LEU A 129 -5.21 -11.99 -16.82
CA LEU A 129 -4.13 -12.41 -15.94
C LEU A 129 -4.07 -13.95 -15.92
N ASN A 130 -2.88 -14.53 -16.01
CA ASN A 130 -2.68 -15.97 -15.90
C ASN A 130 -1.83 -16.33 -14.68
N ARG A 131 -1.71 -17.64 -14.41
CA ARG A 131 -0.99 -18.16 -13.24
C ARG A 131 0.49 -17.79 -13.23
N GLU A 132 1.15 -17.77 -14.38
CA GLU A 132 2.57 -17.39 -14.48
C GLU A 132 2.76 -15.91 -14.13
N GLN A 133 1.86 -15.04 -14.60
CA GLN A 133 1.88 -13.62 -14.26
C GLN A 133 1.57 -13.38 -12.77
N ALA A 134 0.67 -14.17 -12.18
CA ALA A 134 0.42 -14.15 -10.74
C ALA A 134 1.65 -14.62 -9.93
N GLN A 135 2.40 -15.61 -10.41
CA GLN A 135 3.67 -16.01 -9.78
C GLN A 135 4.72 -14.90 -9.87
N GLN A 136 4.90 -14.29 -11.04
CA GLN A 136 5.84 -13.16 -11.22
C GLN A 136 5.51 -11.97 -10.32
N ILE A 137 4.22 -11.80 -10.04
CA ILE A 137 3.73 -10.84 -9.06
C ILE A 137 4.25 -11.20 -7.65
N ILE A 138 4.09 -12.44 -7.20
CA ILE A 138 4.61 -12.88 -5.90
C ILE A 138 6.13 -12.71 -5.84
N ASP A 139 6.84 -13.17 -6.87
CA ASP A 139 8.31 -13.10 -6.96
C ASP A 139 8.84 -11.67 -6.82
N LYS A 140 8.11 -10.70 -7.37
CA LYS A 140 8.51 -9.31 -7.37
C LYS A 140 8.20 -8.58 -6.07
N PHE A 141 7.11 -8.97 -5.40
CA PHE A 141 6.49 -8.14 -4.38
C PHE A 141 6.46 -8.78 -2.99
N GLU A 142 6.70 -10.09 -2.84
CA GLU A 142 6.90 -10.69 -1.52
C GLU A 142 8.32 -10.38 -1.01
N ASN A 143 8.38 -9.86 0.21
CA ASN A 143 9.61 -9.46 0.89
C ASN A 143 10.24 -10.65 1.62
N ASP A 144 9.42 -11.57 2.12
CA ASP A 144 9.87 -12.80 2.77
C ASP A 144 10.33 -13.82 1.72
N SER A 145 11.59 -14.23 1.79
CA SER A 145 12.16 -15.16 0.82
C SER A 145 11.53 -16.55 0.88
N GLU A 146 11.17 -17.02 2.07
CA GLU A 146 10.58 -18.36 2.25
C GLU A 146 9.15 -18.38 1.70
N LEU A 147 8.34 -17.36 1.99
CA LEU A 147 7.00 -17.25 1.41
C LEU A 147 7.07 -17.14 -0.11
N ARG A 148 7.98 -16.31 -0.63
CA ARG A 148 8.18 -16.13 -2.07
C ARG A 148 8.54 -17.44 -2.77
N GLU A 149 9.52 -18.18 -2.24
CA GLU A 149 9.94 -19.47 -2.80
C GLU A 149 8.83 -20.53 -2.79
N ASN A 150 7.90 -20.44 -1.84
CA ASN A 150 6.73 -21.29 -1.74
C ASN A 150 5.51 -20.78 -2.55
N GLY A 151 5.63 -19.67 -3.29
CA GLY A 151 4.53 -19.11 -4.07
C GLY A 151 3.39 -18.54 -3.21
N LEU A 152 3.74 -18.02 -2.03
CA LEU A 152 2.82 -17.40 -1.07
C LEU A 152 3.03 -15.89 -1.02
N LEU A 153 1.93 -15.14 -1.00
CA LEU A 153 1.91 -13.70 -0.81
C LEU A 153 1.28 -13.35 0.53
N SER A 154 2.04 -12.70 1.40
CA SER A 154 1.56 -12.14 2.66
C SER A 154 0.87 -10.79 2.47
N PHE A 155 0.08 -10.36 3.46
CA PHE A 155 -0.47 -9.00 3.47
C PHE A 155 0.63 -7.91 3.50
N ASN A 156 1.76 -8.22 4.14
CA ASN A 156 2.91 -7.31 4.27
C ASN A 156 3.84 -7.34 3.05
N GLY A 157 3.52 -8.13 2.03
CA GLY A 157 4.13 -7.98 0.72
C GLY A 157 3.99 -6.53 0.23
N LYS A 158 4.89 -6.11 -0.65
CA LYS A 158 4.91 -4.78 -1.28
C LYS A 158 3.58 -4.38 -1.94
N TYR A 159 2.66 -5.32 -2.13
CA TYR A 159 1.28 -5.09 -2.53
C TYR A 159 0.50 -4.13 -1.64
N SER A 160 0.74 -4.11 -0.32
CA SER A 160 -0.01 -3.23 0.58
C SER A 160 0.22 -1.74 0.28
N CYS A 161 1.36 -1.38 -0.30
CA CYS A 161 1.74 0.03 -0.49
C CYS A 161 2.10 0.40 -1.94
N GLU A 162 2.71 -0.49 -2.75
CA GLU A 162 3.39 -0.08 -3.99
C GLU A 162 2.46 0.13 -5.20
N ARG A 163 1.24 -0.43 -5.22
CA ARG A 163 0.38 -0.33 -6.41
C ARG A 163 -1.10 -0.11 -6.17
N LEU A 164 -1.67 -0.46 -5.02
CA LEU A 164 -3.10 -0.28 -4.78
C LEU A 164 -3.50 1.21 -4.71
N TYR A 165 -2.56 2.12 -4.42
CA TYR A 165 -2.83 3.56 -4.39
C TYR A 165 -3.15 4.18 -5.76
N ARG A 166 -2.58 3.67 -6.86
CA ARG A 166 -2.84 4.20 -8.22
C ARG A 166 -4.12 3.66 -8.87
N TYR A 167 -4.64 2.54 -8.36
CA TYR A 167 -5.74 1.80 -8.99
C TYR A 167 -7.10 1.99 -8.30
N PHE A 168 -7.13 2.72 -7.19
CA PHE A 168 -8.30 2.81 -6.30
C PHE A 168 -8.66 4.22 -5.87
N GLN A 169 -8.28 5.22 -6.65
CA GLN A 169 -9.03 6.48 -6.59
C GLN A 169 -10.30 6.29 -7.43
N PRO A 170 -11.47 6.77 -6.97
CA PRO A 170 -12.62 6.93 -7.86
C PRO A 170 -12.30 7.85 -9.05
#